data_AF-A0A0L6W5A4-F1
#
_entry.id   AF-A0A0L6W5A4-F1
#
_cell.length_a   1.000
_cell.length_b   1.000
_cell.length_c   1.000
_cell.angle_alpha   90.00
_cell.angle_beta   90.00
_cell.angle_gamma   90.00
#
_symmetry.space_group_name_H-M   'P 1'
#
loop_
_entity.id
_entity.type
_entity.pdbx_description
1 polymer ?
#
loop_
_entity_poly.entity_id
_entity_poly.type
_entity_poly.pdbx_seq_one_letter_code
_entity_poly.pdbx_strand_id
1 'polypeptide(L)' 'MDIDLIFQLAGISIVITVIYTVLKQAGRDEYAFATLLLGIVIVLAMVIPRIANLFDTVKDVFNLY' A
#
# COMPACT_ATOMS: atom_id res chain seq x y z
N MET A 1 16.07 8.37 -5.95
CA MET A 1 15.85 7.13 -5.18
C MET A 1 14.34 6.95 -5.08
N ASP A 2 13.69 6.80 -6.24
CA ASP A 2 12.23 7.00 -6.40
C ASP A 2 11.56 5.74 -6.97
N ILE A 3 12.36 4.90 -7.62
CA ILE A 3 11.91 3.66 -8.26
C ILE A 3 11.66 2.57 -7.19
N ASP A 4 12.35 2.64 -6.05
CA ASP A 4 12.20 1.68 -4.95
C ASP A 4 10.76 1.60 -4.44
N LEU A 5 10.05 2.74 -4.38
CA LEU A 5 8.67 2.80 -3.89
C LEU A 5 7.71 2.14 -4.87
N ILE A 6 7.91 2.36 -6.18
CA ILE A 6 7.12 1.71 -7.23
C ILE A 6 7.37 0.20 -7.23
N PHE A 7 8.63 -0.24 -7.12
CA PHE A 7 8.97 -1.66 -7.03
C PHE A 7 8.42 -2.31 -5.77
N GLN A 8 8.45 -1.61 -4.63
CA GLN A 8 7.93 -2.14 -3.37
C GLN A 8 6.40 -2.29 -3.42
N LEU A 9 5.67 -1.32 -3.99
CA LEU A 9 4.23 -1.41 -4.21
C LEU A 9 3.86 -2.52 -5.20
N ALA A 10 4.63 -2.68 -6.28
CA ALA A 10 4.42 -3.74 -7.26
C ALA A 10 4.65 -5.13 -6.63
N GLY A 11 5.72 -5.30 -5.85
CA GLY A 11 6.03 -6.55 -5.15
C GLY A 11 4.93 -6.95 -4.16
N ILE A 12 4.44 -5.99 -3.36
CA ILE A 12 3.34 -6.21 -2.42
C ILE A 12 2.06 -6.64 -3.16
N SER A 13 1.75 -5.98 -4.28
CA SER A 13 0.56 -6.29 -5.10
C SER A 13 0.59 -7.70 -5.70
N ILE A 14 1.78 -8.17 -6.12
CA ILE A 14 1.97 -9.55 -6.60
C ILE A 14 1.68 -10.54 -5.48
N VAL A 15 2.23 -10.33 -4.28
CA VAL A 15 2.02 -11.22 -3.13
C VAL A 15 0.55 -11.28 -2.74
N ILE A 16 -0.14 -10.12 -2.64
CA ILE A 16 -1.57 -10.05 -2.34
C ILE A 16 -2.39 -10.84 -3.37
N THR A 17 -2.05 -10.68 -4.66
CA THR A 17 -2.76 -11.36 -5.76
C THR A 17 -2.57 -12.88 -5.71
N VAL A 18 -1.36 -13.34 -5.40
CA VAL A 18 -1.08 -14.77 -5.23
C VAL A 18 -1.90 -15.34 -4.06
N ILE A 19 -1.91 -14.68 -2.90
CA ILE A 19 -2.68 -15.10 -1.73
C ILE A 19 -4.19 -15.11 -2.04
N TYR A 20 -4.70 -14.06 -2.69
CA TYR A 20 -6.09 -13.98 -3.14
C TYR A 20 -6.46 -15.15 -4.05
N THR A 21 -5.62 -15.44 -5.06
CA THR A 21 -5.87 -16.50 -6.04
C THR A 21 -5.88 -17.87 -5.37
N VAL A 22 -4.95 -18.12 -4.45
CA VAL A 22 -4.88 -19.38 -3.69
C VAL A 22 -6.10 -19.55 -2.79
N LEU A 23 -6.50 -18.52 -2.04
CA LEU A 23 -7.69 -18.57 -1.17
C LEU A 23 -8.97 -18.79 -1.97
N LYS A 24 -9.08 -18.12 -3.12
CA LYS A 24 -10.21 -18.30 -4.04
C LYS A 24 -10.27 -19.71 -4.61
N GLN A 25 -9.13 -20.27 -5.04
CA GLN A 25 -9.06 -21.66 -5.50
C GLN A 25 -9.33 -22.68 -4.39
N ALA A 26 -9.04 -22.34 -3.13
CA ALA A 26 -9.38 -23.15 -1.97
C ALA A 26 -10.88 -23.09 -1.57
N GLY A 27 -11.71 -22.35 -2.31
CA GLY A 27 -13.14 -22.16 -2.02
C GLY A 27 -13.40 -21.27 -0.79
N ARG A 28 -12.43 -20.43 -0.41
CA ARG A 28 -12.49 -19.54 0.76
C ARG A 28 -12.66 -18.08 0.33
N ASP A 29 -13.75 -17.79 -0.36
CA ASP A 29 -14.00 -16.48 -0.99
C ASP A 29 -14.04 -15.32 0.02
N GLU A 30 -14.56 -15.54 1.22
CA GLU A 30 -14.60 -14.54 2.29
C GLU A 30 -13.18 -14.09 2.70
N TYR A 31 -12.26 -15.04 2.86
CA TYR A 31 -10.86 -14.78 3.21
C TYR A 31 -10.09 -14.18 2.03
N ALA A 32 -10.42 -14.58 0.80
CA ALA A 32 -9.85 -13.98 -0.40
C ALA A 32 -10.20 -12.49 -0.44
N PHE A 33 -11.47 -12.12 -0.24
CA PHE A 33 -11.88 -10.71 -0.22
C PHE A 33 -11.22 -9.92 0.93
N ALA A 34 -11.12 -10.51 2.11
CA ALA A 34 -10.41 -9.90 3.24
C ALA A 34 -8.93 -9.60 2.92
N THR A 35 -8.28 -10.45 2.11
CA THR A 35 -6.90 -10.25 1.66
C THR A 35 -6.77 -9.03 0.75
N LEU A 36 -7.73 -8.80 -0.16
CA LEU A 36 -7.74 -7.60 -1.01
C LEU A 36 -7.88 -6.33 -0.17
N LEU A 37 -8.79 -6.34 0.81
CA LEU A 37 -8.96 -5.21 1.73
C LEU A 37 -7.69 -4.92 2.54
N LEU A 38 -7.06 -5.96 3.11
CA LEU A 38 -5.77 -5.83 3.80
C LEU A 38 -4.70 -5.26 2.87
N GLY A 39 -4.66 -5.71 1.62
CA GLY A 39 -3.74 -5.20 0.62
C GLY A 39 -3.86 -3.69 0.41
N ILE A 40 -5.09 -3.19 0.29
CA ILE A 40 -5.37 -1.76 0.16
C ILE A 40 -4.92 -1.01 1.42
N VAL A 41 -5.25 -1.52 2.61
CA VAL A 41 -4.88 -0.89 3.88
C VAL A 41 -3.36 -0.78 4.02
N ILE A 42 -2.61 -1.82 3.68
CA ILE A 42 -1.13 -1.83 3.73
C ILE A 42 -0.56 -0.77 2.79
N VAL A 43 -1.04 -0.70 1.54
CA VAL A 43 -0.60 0.30 0.57
C VAL A 43 -0.88 1.72 1.08
N LEU A 44 -2.08 1.97 1.60
CA LEU A 44 -2.43 3.27 2.17
C LEU A 44 -1.52 3.63 3.36
N ALA A 45 -1.25 2.69 4.27
CA ALA A 45 -0.36 2.91 5.42
C ALA A 45 1.07 3.27 4.99
N MET A 46 1.53 2.80 3.83
CA MET A 46 2.84 3.16 3.27
C MET A 46 2.85 4.54 2.60
N VAL A 47 1.76 4.93 1.95
CA VAL A 47 1.67 6.18 1.17
C VAL A 47 1.35 7.39 2.04
N ILE A 48 0.46 7.26 3.03
CA ILE A 48 0.04 8.35 3.93
C ILE A 48 1.23 9.11 4.55
N PRO A 49 2.21 8.47 5.22
CA PRO A 49 3.32 9.20 5.84
C PRO A 49 4.21 9.91 4.82
N ARG A 50 4.29 9.42 3.58
CA ARG A 50 5.04 10.10 2.50
C ARG A 50 4.33 11.38 2.09
N ILE A 51 3.01 11.34 1.96
CA ILE A 51 2.21 12.53 1.70
C ILE A 51 2.35 13.52 2.87
N ALA A 52 2.27 13.05 4.11
CA ALA A 52 2.45 13.89 5.30
C ALA A 52 3.81 14.60 5.31
N ASN A 53 4.91 13.88 5.03
CA ASN A 53 6.24 14.48 4.92
C ASN A 53 6.33 15.55 3.83
N LEU A 54 5.64 15.37 2.70
CA LEU A 54 5.58 16.40 1.65
C LEU A 54 4.83 17.64 2.15
N PHE A 55 3.73 17.46 2.87
CA PHE A 55 3.02 18.58 3.49
C PHE A 55 3.88 19.32 4.51
N ASP A 56 4.63 18.61 5.35
CA ASP A 56 5.54 19.23 6.32
C ASP A 56 6.69 19.95 5.60
N THR A 57 7.23 19.38 4.52
CA THR A 57 8.22 20.06 3.67
C THR A 57 7.67 21.37 3.09
N VAL A 58 6.41 21.37 2.65
CA VAL A 58 5.75 22.60 2.16
C VAL A 58 5.62 23.62 3.28
N LYS A 59 5.14 23.21 4.47
CA LYS A 59 5.04 24.13 5.64
C LYS A 59 6.40 24.74 6.00
N ASP A 60 7.46 23.94 6.01
CA ASP A 60 8.81 24.38 6.31
C ASP A 60 9.30 25.43 5.30
N VAL A 61 9.10 25.19 4.00
CA VAL A 61 9.47 26.14 2.94
C VAL A 61 8.73 27.47 3.08
N PHE A 62 7.46 27.42 3.48
CA PHE A 62 6.65 28.62 3.68
C PHE A 62 6.75 29.21 5.10
N ASN A 63 7.59 28.65 5.97
CA ASN A 63 7.76 29.09 7.36
C ASN A 63 6.44 29.10 8.15
N LEU A 64 5.51 28.21 7.79
CA LEU A 64 4.20 28.02 8.41
C LEU A 64 4.35 27.03 9.57
N TYR A 65 5.04 27.43 10.63
CA TYR A 65 5.09 26.66 11.89
C TYR A 65 3.77 26.76 12.65
#